data_AF-A0A8T5RYX4-F1
#
_entry.id   AF-A0A8T5RYX4-F1
#
_cell.length_a   1.000
_cell.length_b   1.000
_cell.length_c   1.000
_cell.angle_alpha   90.00
_cell.angle_beta   90.00
_cell.angle_gamma   90.00
#
_symmetry.space_group_name_H-M   'P 1'
#
loop_
_entity.id
_entity.type
_entity.pdbx_description
1 polymer ?
#
loop_
_entity_poly.entity_id
_entity_poly.type
_entity_poly.pdbx_seq_one_letter_code
_entity_poly.pdbx_strand_id
1 'polypeptide(L)' 'YISCNQNSKLLQESRIKQAIETGADYLITTCPKCLTHLNCYLNENKEIKNKIQVIDLLTFIGKMLFMP' A
#
# COMPACT_ATOMS: atom_id res chain seq x y z
N TYR A 1 13.23 -12.87 5.28
CA TYR A 1 11.84 -13.36 5.34
C TYR A 1 11.11 -12.56 6.42
N ILE A 2 10.07 -11.79 6.07
CA ILE A 2 9.24 -11.06 7.05
C ILE A 2 8.04 -11.95 7.41
N SER A 3 7.92 -12.36 8.68
CA SER A 3 6.77 -13.13 9.18
C SER A 3 5.63 -12.18 9.58
N CYS A 4 4.38 -12.57 9.36
CA CYS A 4 3.24 -11.74 9.76
C CYS A 4 3.14 -11.67 11.30
N ASN A 5 3.67 -10.60 11.89
CA ASN A 5 3.73 -10.38 13.33
C ASN A 5 3.59 -8.88 13.66
N GLN A 6 3.56 -8.54 14.94
CA GLN A 6 3.37 -7.17 15.41
C GLN A 6 4.43 -6.20 14.88
N ASN A 7 5.71 -6.60 14.85
CA ASN A 7 6.79 -5.77 14.33
C ASN A 7 6.61 -5.45 12.84
N SER A 8 6.11 -6.42 12.07
CA SER A 8 5.81 -6.22 10.66
C SER A 8 4.64 -5.26 10.48
N LYS A 9 3.60 -5.35 11.33
CA LYS A 9 2.46 -4.41 11.36
C LYS A 9 2.91 -2.98 11.60
N LEU A 10 3.83 -2.76 12.54
CA LEU A 10 4.41 -1.44 12.79
C LEU A 10 5.15 -0.88 11.56
N LEU A 11 5.86 -1.75 10.82
CA LEU A 11 6.51 -1.33 9.58
C LEU A 11 5.48 -0.97 8.49
N GLN A 12 4.41 -1.76 8.33
CA GLN A 12 3.36 -1.47 7.35
C GLN A 12 2.64 -0.15 7.67
N GLU A 13 2.30 0.05 8.94
CA GLU A 13 1.73 1.30 9.45
C GLU A 13 2.62 2.49 9.13
N SER A 14 3.91 2.41 9.49
CA SER A 14 4.87 3.50 9.29
C SER A 14 4.98 3.88 7.81
N ARG A 15 5.05 2.89 6.90
CA ARG A 15 5.13 3.13 5.45
C ARG A 15 3.87 3.77 4.89
N ILE A 16 2.70 3.31 5.33
CA ILE A 16 1.42 3.86 4.88
C ILE A 16 1.25 5.29 5.37
N LYS A 17 1.55 5.56 6.65
CA LYS A 17 1.48 6.92 7.21
C LYS A 17 2.42 7.88 6.49
N GLN A 18 3.68 7.48 6.27
CA GLN A 18 4.64 8.28 5.50
C GLN A 18 4.11 8.61 4.09
N ALA A 19 3.50 7.64 3.40
CA ALA A 19 2.95 7.86 2.08
C ALA A 19 1.69 8.75 2.07
N ILE A 20 0.86 8.70 3.10
CA ILE A 20 -0.28 9.62 3.26
C ILE A 20 0.21 11.04 3.56
N GLU A 21 1.26 11.18 4.38
CA GLU A 21 1.84 12.48 4.77
C GLU A 21 2.44 13.24 3.58
N THR A 22 2.86 12.57 2.51
CA THR A 22 3.31 13.25 1.28
C THR A 22 2.16 13.82 0.45
N GLY A 23 0.91 13.49 0.78
CA GLY A 23 -0.27 13.81 -0.03
C GLY A 23 -0.39 12.96 -1.31
N ALA A 24 0.28 11.81 -1.36
CA ALA A 24 0.21 10.92 -2.52
C ALA A 24 -1.09 10.11 -2.54
N ASP A 25 -1.72 10.03 -3.72
CA ASP A 25 -2.89 9.16 -3.94
C ASP A 25 -2.50 7.68 -4.01
N TYR A 26 -1.27 7.38 -4.44
CA TYR A 26 -0.79 6.02 -4.71
C TYR A 26 0.50 5.68 -3.97
N LEU A 27 0.52 4.52 -3.33
CA LEU A 27 1.74 3.84 -2.88
C LEU A 27 2.05 2.69 -3.83
N ILE A 28 3.00 2.90 -4.75
CA ILE A 28 3.36 1.95 -5.80
C ILE A 28 4.45 0.99 -5.31
N THR A 29 4.31 -0.30 -5.58
CA THR A 29 5.35 -1.30 -5.27
C THR A 29 5.51 -2.34 -6.37
N THR A 30 6.71 -2.90 -6.52
CA THR A 30 6.97 -4.05 -7.42
C THR A 30 7.05 -5.37 -6.67
N CYS A 31 6.97 -5.36 -5.33
CA CYS A 31 7.09 -6.55 -4.51
C CYS A 31 5.69 -7.12 -4.19
N PRO A 32 5.35 -8.34 -4.67
CA PRO A 32 4.03 -8.94 -4.42
C PRO A 32 3.73 -9.12 -2.93
N LYS A 33 4.76 -9.39 -2.12
CA LYS A 33 4.62 -9.52 -0.67
C LYS A 33 4.28 -8.20 0.01
N CYS A 34 4.92 -7.11 -0.42
CA CYS A 34 4.60 -5.77 0.08
C CYS A 34 3.18 -5.37 -0.33
N LEU A 35 2.81 -5.59 -1.58
CA LEU A 35 1.46 -5.32 -2.09
C LEU A 35 0.41 -6.00 -1.20
N THR A 36 0.55 -7.31 -0.95
CA THR A 36 -0.40 -8.07 -0.15
C THR A 36 -0.44 -7.60 1.30
N HIS A 37 0.70 -7.39 1.96
CA HIS A 37 0.70 -7.06 3.39
C HIS A 37 0.35 -5.60 3.69
N LEU A 38 0.69 -4.66 2.81
CA LEU A 38 0.22 -3.28 2.93
C LEU A 38 -1.30 -3.22 2.74
N ASN A 39 -1.85 -3.93 1.75
CA ASN A 39 -3.30 -4.04 1.58
C ASN A 39 -3.99 -4.77 2.73
N CYS A 40 -3.35 -5.80 3.31
CA CYS A 40 -3.85 -6.48 4.52
C CYS A 40 -3.98 -5.48 5.68
N TYR A 41 -2.96 -4.68 5.94
CA TYR A 41 -3.00 -3.63 6.97
C TYR A 41 -4.11 -2.61 6.70
N LEU A 42 -4.28 -2.14 5.46
CA LEU A 42 -5.39 -1.22 5.13
C LEU A 42 -6.78 -1.86 5.31
N ASN A 43 -6.92 -3.15 5.04
CA ASN A 43 -8.19 -3.85 5.26
C ASN A 43 -8.53 -4.00 6.74
N GLU A 44 -7.53 -4.11 7.62
CA GLU A 44 -7.70 -4.09 9.07
C GLU A 44 -8.00 -2.68 9.61
N ASN A 45 -7.54 -1.62 8.92
CA ASN A 45 -7.66 -0.22 9.36
C ASN A 45 -8.49 0.60 8.35
N LYS A 46 -9.80 0.42 8.38
CA LYS A 46 -10.71 0.97 7.36
C LYS A 46 -10.73 2.50 7.31
N GLU A 47 -10.43 3.20 8.41
CA GLU A 47 -10.43 4.67 8.41
C GLU A 47 -9.30 5.29 7.58
N ILE A 48 -8.18 4.59 7.40
CA ILE A 48 -7.07 5.04 6.56
C ILE A 48 -7.11 4.46 5.15
N LYS A 49 -7.89 3.38 4.93
CA LYS A 49 -8.02 2.74 3.62
C LYS A 49 -8.46 3.68 2.50
N ASN A 50 -9.28 4.68 2.83
CA ASN A 50 -9.77 5.65 1.84
C ASN A 50 -8.79 6.81 1.59
N LYS A 51 -7.64 6.85 2.28
CA LYS A 51 -6.66 7.95 2.16
C LYS A 51 -5.55 7.68 1.15
N ILE A 52 -5.31 6.43 0.79
CA ILE A 52 -4.24 6.05 -0.16
C ILE A 52 -4.54 4.71 -0.82
N GLN A 53 -4.16 4.57 -2.09
CA GLN A 53 -4.27 3.32 -2.84
C GLN A 53 -2.90 2.63 -2.95
N VAL A 54 -2.79 1.41 -2.41
CA VAL A 54 -1.61 0.56 -2.62
C VAL A 54 -1.81 -0.26 -3.89
N ILE A 55 -0.91 -0.11 -4.86
CA ILE A 55 -1.03 -0.72 -6.20
C ILE A 55 0.33 -1.22 -6.68
N ASP A 56 0.36 -2.25 -7.52
CA ASP A 56 1.61 -2.64 -8.17
C ASP A 56 1.93 -1.78 -9.40
N LEU A 57 3.21 -1.75 -9.78
CA LEU A 57 3.68 -0.91 -10.88
C LEU A 57 2.99 -1.21 -12.22
N LEU A 58 2.74 -2.47 -12.55
CA LEU A 58 2.16 -2.85 -13.84
C LEU A 58 0.70 -2.46 -13.91
N THR A 59 -0.07 -2.70 -12.83
CA THR A 59 -1.45 -2.25 -12.74
C THR A 59 -1.54 -0.72 -12.78
N PHE A 60 -0.61 -0.01 -12.14
CA PHE A 60 -0.57 1.45 -12.20
C PHE A 60 -0.34 1.96 -13.63
N ILE A 61 0.67 1.43 -14.33
CA ILE A 61 0.92 1.77 -15.73
C ILE A 61 -0.29 1.44 -16.61
N GLY A 62 -0.88 0.26 -16.42
CA GLY A 62 -2.07 -0.15 -17.15
C GLY A 62 -3.25 0.81 -16.97
N LYS A 63 -3.48 1.28 -15.73
CA LYS A 63 -4.47 2.32 -15.44
C LYS A 63 -4.18 3.62 -16.19
N MET A 64 -2.95 4.11 -16.12
CA MET A 64 -2.57 5.40 -16.73
C MET A 64 -2.63 5.38 -18.27
N LEU A 65 -2.34 4.23 -18.89
CA LEU A 65 -2.27 4.12 -20.35
C LEU A 65 -3.59 3.69 -21.00
N PHE A 66 -4.42 2.89 -20.32
CA PHE A 66 -5.54 2.21 -20.96
C PHE A 66 -6.90 2.38 -20.27
N MET A 67 -6.96 3.03 -19.10
CA MET A 67 -8.21 3.28 -18.37
C MET A 67 -8.34 4.76 -18.02
N PRO A 68 -8.65 5.63 -19.01
CA PRO A 68 -8.96 7.04 -18.75
C PRO A 68 -10.22 7.23 -17.92
#